data_AF-A0AAV2CTX7-F1
#
_entry.id   AF-A0AAV2CTX7-F1
#
_cell.length_a   1.000
_cell.length_b   1.000
_cell.length_c   1.000
_cell.angle_alpha   90.00
_cell.angle_beta   90.00
_cell.angle_gamma   90.00
#
_symmetry.space_group_name_H-M   'P 1'
#
loop_
_entity.id
_entity.type
_entity.pdbx_description
1 polymer ?
#
loop_
_entity_poly.entity_id
_entity_poly.type
_entity_poly.pdbx_seq_one_letter_code
_entity_poly.pdbx_strand_id
1 'polypeptide(L)'
;MQQLKGKRQSHLWRAMQEVWPLLMQGTTWSLRSGQDTSFWGDIWLDSGVALKDLLPHEADQPDESILVAGMVDEDGRWDWNKFEHMLSHEMWIQIAGTVPPCRESGEDRTIWALEEDGCFRLRSAYALAAGFADEEEQRCWKVIWKWDGPSRVRHFLWLAYQSKLMTNEERKRRKLTTNSGCVRCPLIDEDILHVLRDCEMATVAWKELIPREKHQNFFSMPLQGWMEENLRDVN
;
A
#
# COMPACT_ATOMS: atom_id res chain seq x y z
N MET A 1 -0.84 0.63 -26.00
CA MET A 1 -2.12 1.01 -26.65
C MET A 1 -2.00 2.37 -27.33
N GLN A 2 -2.38 2.48 -28.61
CA GLN A 2 -2.39 3.72 -29.39
C GLN A 2 -3.39 4.74 -28.80
N GLN A 3 -2.92 5.97 -28.56
CA GLN A 3 -3.78 7.08 -28.12
C GLN A 3 -4.76 7.46 -29.24
N LEU A 4 -6.02 7.04 -29.10
CA LEU A 4 -7.11 7.54 -29.93
C LEU A 4 -7.43 9.00 -29.54
N LYS A 5 -6.66 9.94 -30.12
CA LYS A 5 -6.90 11.39 -30.03
C LYS A 5 -8.06 11.80 -30.95
N GLY A 6 -9.28 11.37 -30.61
CA GLY A 6 -10.51 11.87 -31.22
C GLY A 6 -10.89 13.24 -30.64
N LYS A 7 -11.27 14.20 -31.49
CA LYS A 7 -11.56 15.61 -31.13
C LYS A 7 -12.74 15.84 -30.16
N ARG A 8 -13.45 14.81 -29.69
CA ARG A 8 -14.47 14.89 -28.63
C ARG A 8 -14.49 13.60 -27.81
N GLN A 9 -13.64 13.54 -26.78
CA GLN A 9 -13.69 12.45 -25.79
C GLN A 9 -14.79 12.75 -24.75
N SER A 10 -15.52 11.71 -24.33
CA SER A 10 -16.50 11.82 -23.25
C SER A 10 -15.82 12.13 -21.92
N HIS A 11 -16.54 12.76 -20.99
CA HIS A 11 -16.03 13.00 -19.64
C HIS A 11 -15.62 11.71 -18.94
N LEU A 12 -16.39 10.63 -19.15
CA LEU A 12 -16.06 9.30 -18.63
C LEU A 12 -14.72 8.78 -19.18
N TRP A 13 -14.48 8.93 -20.49
CA TRP A 13 -13.22 8.47 -21.09
C TRP A 13 -12.01 9.22 -20.54
N ARG A 14 -12.13 10.54 -20.33
CA ARG A 14 -11.06 11.33 -19.71
C ARG A 14 -10.77 10.87 -18.28
N ALA A 15 -11.81 10.67 -17.47
CA ALA A 15 -11.65 10.15 -16.11
C ALA A 15 -11.01 8.75 -16.10
N MET A 16 -11.39 7.87 -17.03
CA MET A 16 -10.75 6.56 -17.18
C MET A 16 -9.27 6.70 -17.56
N GLN A 17 -8.90 7.60 -18.46
CA GLN A 17 -7.51 7.85 -18.84
C GLN A 17 -6.67 8.38 -17.68
N GLU A 18 -7.25 9.19 -16.79
CA GLU A 18 -6.58 9.69 -15.59
C GLU A 18 -6.30 8.57 -14.57
N VAL A 19 -7.24 7.64 -14.40
CA VAL A 19 -7.12 6.52 -13.46
C VAL A 19 -6.36 5.34 -14.05
N TRP A 20 -6.21 5.27 -15.38
CA TRP A 20 -5.58 4.15 -16.08
C TRP A 20 -4.16 3.82 -15.57
N PRO A 21 -3.23 4.78 -15.43
CA PRO A 21 -1.86 4.46 -14.96
C PRO A 21 -1.85 3.85 -13.56
N LEU A 22 -2.77 4.28 -12.70
CA LEU A 22 -2.94 3.76 -11.34
C LEU A 22 -3.48 2.33 -11.35
N LEU A 23 -4.44 2.02 -12.23
CA LEU A 23 -4.91 0.63 -12.38
C LEU A 23 -3.82 -0.28 -12.93
N MET A 24 -2.98 0.19 -13.84
CA MET A 24 -1.88 -0.62 -14.38
C MET A 24 -0.86 -1.04 -13.31
N GLN A 25 -0.77 -0.32 -12.19
CA GLN A 25 0.08 -0.73 -11.05
C GLN A 25 -0.45 -2.00 -10.35
N GLY A 26 -1.75 -2.29 -10.46
CA GLY A 26 -2.36 -3.50 -9.90
C GLY A 26 -2.46 -4.65 -10.89
N THR A 27 -1.90 -4.53 -12.10
CA THR A 27 -1.97 -5.55 -13.15
C THR A 27 -0.63 -6.23 -13.38
N THR A 28 -0.66 -7.54 -13.65
CA THR A 28 0.51 -8.33 -14.05
C THR A 28 0.12 -9.32 -15.15
N TRP A 29 1.10 -9.87 -15.86
CA TRP A 29 0.90 -10.93 -16.83
C TRP A 29 0.98 -12.30 -16.17
N SER A 30 -0.09 -13.07 -16.35
CA SER A 30 -0.09 -14.52 -16.14
C SER A 30 0.58 -15.18 -17.34
N LEU A 31 1.83 -15.60 -17.13
CA LEU A 31 2.65 -16.23 -18.14
C LEU A 31 2.09 -17.60 -18.54
N ARG A 32 1.91 -17.81 -19.85
CA ARG A 32 1.42 -19.09 -20.42
C ARG A 32 2.31 -19.51 -21.58
N SER A 33 2.04 -19.01 -22.78
CA SER A 33 2.87 -19.32 -23.95
C SER A 33 4.11 -18.44 -24.04
N GLY A 34 4.11 -17.29 -23.36
CA GLY A 34 5.18 -16.30 -23.39
C GLY A 34 5.29 -15.53 -24.71
N GLN A 35 4.31 -15.66 -25.61
CA GLN A 35 4.34 -15.05 -26.95
C GLN A 35 3.81 -13.61 -26.96
N ASP A 36 3.09 -13.20 -25.92
CA ASP A 36 2.48 -11.86 -25.85
C ASP A 36 3.12 -10.99 -24.76
N THR A 37 4.04 -11.57 -23.97
CA THR A 37 4.68 -10.93 -22.82
C THR A 37 6.14 -10.59 -23.13
N SER A 38 6.52 -9.32 -22.96
CA SER A 38 7.91 -8.88 -23.01
C SER A 38 8.69 -9.41 -21.80
N PHE A 39 9.85 -10.00 -22.04
CA PHE A 39 10.70 -10.50 -20.97
C PHE A 39 11.19 -9.37 -20.05
N TRP A 40 11.56 -8.22 -20.63
CA TRP A 40 12.13 -7.10 -19.88
C TRP A 40 11.13 -6.02 -19.51
N GLY A 41 10.17 -5.74 -20.40
CA GLY A 41 9.31 -4.56 -20.32
C GLY A 41 8.00 -4.78 -19.57
N ASP A 42 7.52 -6.02 -19.49
CA ASP A 42 6.27 -6.37 -18.83
C ASP A 42 6.51 -6.91 -17.41
N ILE A 43 5.50 -6.72 -16.54
CA ILE A 43 5.50 -7.27 -15.18
C ILE A 43 4.85 -8.66 -15.25
N TRP A 44 5.64 -9.71 -15.12
CA TRP A 44 5.19 -11.11 -15.15
C TRP A 44 5.72 -11.97 -14.00
N LEU A 45 6.50 -11.36 -13.09
CA LEU A 45 6.99 -11.96 -11.86
C LEU A 45 6.21 -11.44 -10.66
N ASP A 46 6.14 -12.25 -9.61
CA ASP A 46 5.43 -11.93 -8.35
C ASP A 46 6.01 -10.72 -7.61
N SER A 47 7.22 -10.28 -7.96
CA SER A 47 7.83 -9.05 -7.44
C SER A 47 7.03 -7.79 -7.78
N GLY A 48 6.16 -7.85 -8.80
CA GLY A 48 5.35 -6.71 -9.24
C GLY A 48 6.14 -5.62 -9.96
N VAL A 49 7.39 -5.89 -10.34
CA VAL A 49 8.29 -4.93 -11.00
C VAL A 49 8.83 -5.56 -12.30
N ALA A 50 8.90 -4.77 -13.37
CA ALA A 50 9.47 -5.22 -14.64
C ALA A 50 10.98 -5.43 -14.49
N LEU A 51 11.54 -6.46 -15.14
CA LEU A 51 12.96 -6.80 -14.98
C LEU A 51 13.90 -5.65 -15.35
N LYS A 52 13.56 -4.85 -16.37
CA LYS A 52 14.37 -3.69 -16.78
C LYS A 52 14.52 -2.63 -15.68
N ASP A 53 13.52 -2.50 -14.81
CA ASP A 53 13.51 -1.50 -13.72
C ASP A 53 14.33 -1.98 -12.51
N LEU A 54 14.72 -3.27 -12.48
CA LEU A 54 15.60 -3.87 -11.48
C LEU A 54 17.07 -3.89 -11.92
N LEU A 55 17.36 -3.57 -13.18
CA LEU A 55 18.73 -3.52 -13.67
C LEU A 55 19.50 -2.33 -13.06
N PRO A 56 20.82 -2.47 -12.85
CA PRO A 56 21.66 -1.35 -12.44
C PRO A 56 21.53 -0.18 -13.42
N HIS A 57 21.54 1.06 -12.91
CA HIS A 57 21.37 2.27 -13.74
C HIS A 57 22.41 2.42 -14.86
N GLU A 58 23.58 1.79 -14.69
CA GLU A 58 24.70 1.82 -15.64
C GLU A 58 24.65 0.67 -16.67
N ALA A 59 23.69 -0.25 -16.55
CA ALA A 59 23.54 -1.35 -17.50
C ALA A 59 22.99 -0.87 -18.85
N ASP A 60 23.34 -1.58 -19.92
CA ASP A 60 22.73 -1.37 -21.23
C ASP A 60 21.22 -1.62 -21.14
N GLN A 61 20.42 -0.77 -21.78
CA GLN A 61 18.98 -0.96 -21.83
C GLN A 61 18.65 -2.24 -22.62
N PRO A 62 17.94 -3.21 -22.02
CA PRO A 62 17.62 -4.44 -22.70
C PRO A 62 16.57 -4.20 -23.79
N ASP A 63 16.59 -5.06 -24.81
CA ASP A 63 15.60 -5.00 -25.89
C ASP A 63 14.23 -5.49 -25.38
N GLU A 64 13.30 -4.54 -25.21
CA GLU A 64 11.92 -4.82 -24.76
C GLU A 64 11.09 -5.61 -25.78
N SER A 65 11.56 -5.78 -27.02
CA SER A 65 10.88 -6.63 -28.01
C SER A 65 11.13 -8.13 -27.79
N ILE A 66 12.08 -8.48 -26.92
CA ILE A 66 12.35 -9.86 -26.53
C ILE A 66 11.17 -10.40 -25.73
N LEU A 67 10.56 -11.46 -26.24
CA LEU A 67 9.44 -12.15 -25.60
C LEU A 67 9.92 -13.23 -24.62
N VAL A 68 9.11 -13.52 -23.60
CA VAL A 68 9.44 -14.56 -22.60
C VAL A 68 9.57 -15.94 -23.27
N ALA A 69 8.78 -16.24 -24.30
CA ALA A 69 8.89 -17.45 -25.10
C ALA A 69 10.23 -17.60 -25.84
N GLY A 70 10.99 -16.52 -26.03
CA GLY A 70 12.32 -16.57 -26.63
C GLY A 70 13.41 -17.02 -25.66
N MET A 71 13.11 -17.02 -24.35
CA MET A 71 14.06 -17.32 -23.28
C MET A 71 14.03 -18.79 -22.84
N VAL A 72 13.34 -19.66 -23.58
CA VAL A 72 13.32 -21.11 -23.34
C VAL A 72 14.12 -21.86 -24.40
N ASP A 73 14.62 -23.05 -24.03
CA ASP A 73 15.31 -24.00 -24.90
C ASP A 73 14.30 -24.89 -25.68
N GLU A 74 14.80 -25.75 -26.57
CA GLU A 74 13.97 -26.68 -27.35
C GLU A 74 13.23 -27.71 -26.49
N ASP A 75 13.71 -27.96 -25.26
CA ASP A 75 13.11 -28.86 -24.29
C ASP A 75 12.06 -28.15 -23.39
N GLY A 76 11.82 -26.85 -23.61
CA GLY A 76 10.86 -26.05 -22.85
C GLY A 76 11.34 -25.63 -21.46
N ARG A 77 12.65 -25.63 -21.21
CA ARG A 77 13.27 -25.12 -19.97
C ARG A 77 13.83 -23.72 -20.19
N TRP A 78 14.08 -22.98 -19.11
CA TRP A 78 14.79 -21.71 -19.20
C TRP A 78 16.18 -21.89 -19.83
N ASP A 79 16.46 -21.12 -20.88
CA ASP A 79 17.77 -21.07 -21.54
C ASP A 79 18.64 -19.99 -20.86
N TRP A 80 19.19 -20.35 -19.70
CA TRP A 80 19.97 -19.45 -18.86
C TRP A 80 21.16 -18.80 -19.58
N ASN A 81 21.74 -19.48 -20.57
CA ASN A 81 22.87 -18.96 -21.34
C ASN A 81 22.54 -17.63 -22.04
N LYS A 82 21.26 -17.38 -22.38
CA LYS A 82 20.82 -16.17 -23.07
C LYS A 82 20.83 -14.93 -22.19
N PHE A 83 20.54 -15.06 -20.90
CA PHE A 83 20.20 -13.89 -20.08
C PHE A 83 20.70 -13.90 -18.64
N GLU A 84 21.22 -15.02 -18.13
CA GLU A 84 21.66 -15.15 -16.73
C GLU A 84 22.72 -14.11 -16.34
N HIS A 85 23.63 -13.78 -17.27
CA HIS A 85 24.68 -12.78 -17.08
C HIS A 85 24.17 -11.35 -16.83
N MET A 86 22.91 -11.06 -17.16
CA MET A 86 22.26 -9.76 -16.93
C MET A 86 21.48 -9.71 -15.60
N LEU A 87 21.31 -10.84 -14.92
CA LEU A 87 20.46 -10.94 -13.75
C LEU A 87 21.23 -10.70 -12.45
N SER A 88 20.59 -10.02 -11.51
CA SER A 88 20.99 -10.09 -10.11
C SER A 88 20.62 -11.46 -9.51
N HIS A 89 21.21 -11.80 -8.36
CA HIS A 89 20.88 -13.03 -7.66
C HIS A 89 19.38 -13.12 -7.29
N GLU A 90 18.76 -11.98 -6.96
CA GLU A 90 17.33 -11.91 -6.63
C GLU A 90 16.46 -12.18 -7.86
N MET A 91 16.76 -11.54 -8.99
CA MET A 91 16.04 -11.78 -10.25
C MET A 91 16.15 -13.24 -10.68
N TRP A 92 17.33 -13.84 -10.54
CA TRP A 92 17.56 -15.25 -10.84
C TRP A 92 16.65 -16.17 -10.02
N ILE A 93 16.55 -15.96 -8.71
CA ILE A 93 15.70 -16.77 -7.83
C ILE A 93 14.23 -16.68 -8.26
N GLN A 94 13.74 -15.48 -8.58
CA GLN A 94 12.36 -15.26 -9.01
C GLN A 94 12.04 -16.01 -10.32
N ILE A 95 12.92 -15.90 -11.32
CA ILE A 95 12.74 -16.58 -12.61
C ILE A 95 12.86 -18.09 -12.44
N ALA A 96 13.81 -18.57 -11.63
CA ALA A 96 14.01 -19.99 -11.37
C ALA A 96 12.81 -20.63 -10.62
N GLY A 97 12.10 -19.84 -9.81
CA GLY A 97 10.85 -20.24 -9.16
C GLY A 97 9.62 -20.22 -10.07
N THR A 98 9.75 -19.61 -11.27
CA THR A 98 8.64 -19.50 -12.24
C THR A 98 8.68 -20.65 -13.23
N VAL A 99 7.51 -21.24 -13.50
CA VAL A 99 7.38 -22.28 -14.53
C VAL A 99 7.67 -21.67 -15.90
N PRO A 100 8.61 -22.23 -16.70
CA PRO A 100 8.87 -21.75 -18.05
C PRO A 100 7.60 -21.73 -18.91
N PRO A 101 7.47 -20.76 -19.84
CA PRO A 101 6.31 -20.70 -20.72
C PRO A 101 6.23 -21.94 -21.62
N CYS A 102 5.00 -22.39 -21.87
CA CYS A 102 4.72 -23.53 -22.75
C CYS A 102 3.70 -23.12 -23.81
N ARG A 103 4.02 -23.33 -25.10
CA ARG A 103 3.15 -22.96 -26.23
C ARG A 103 1.76 -23.58 -26.15
N GLU A 104 1.63 -24.75 -25.53
CA GLU A 104 0.38 -25.49 -25.39
C GLU A 104 -0.54 -24.91 -24.30
N SER A 105 -0.02 -24.04 -23.42
CA SER A 105 -0.76 -23.41 -22.31
C SER A 105 -1.70 -22.27 -22.75
N GLY A 106 -1.68 -21.91 -24.04
CA GLY A 106 -2.50 -20.85 -24.65
C GLY A 106 -1.92 -19.44 -24.50
N GLU A 107 -2.69 -18.45 -24.95
CA GLU A 107 -2.32 -17.02 -24.94
C GLU A 107 -2.06 -16.50 -23.53
N ASP A 108 -1.10 -15.59 -23.39
CA ASP A 108 -0.81 -14.95 -22.10
C ASP A 108 -1.99 -14.06 -21.69
N ARG A 109 -2.16 -13.82 -20.39
CA ARG A 109 -3.31 -13.05 -19.88
C ARG A 109 -2.89 -12.00 -18.90
N THR A 110 -3.43 -10.80 -19.04
CA THR A 110 -3.35 -9.79 -17.99
C THR A 110 -4.31 -10.15 -16.86
N ILE A 111 -3.81 -10.19 -15.63
CA ILE A 111 -4.56 -10.48 -14.41
C ILE A 111 -4.42 -9.33 -13.41
N TRP A 112 -5.34 -9.29 -12.45
CA TRP A 112 -5.32 -8.35 -11.35
C TRP A 112 -4.50 -8.93 -10.19
N ALA A 113 -3.30 -8.37 -9.95
CA ALA A 113 -2.32 -8.89 -9.00
C ALA A 113 -2.76 -8.76 -7.52
N LEU A 114 -3.76 -7.93 -7.23
CA LEU A 114 -4.22 -7.69 -5.85
C LEU A 114 -5.27 -8.69 -5.35
N GLU A 115 -5.61 -9.70 -6.15
CA GLU A 115 -6.59 -10.73 -5.80
C GLU A 115 -6.04 -12.11 -6.21
N GLU A 116 -6.18 -13.11 -5.33
CA GLU A 116 -5.62 -14.45 -5.54
C GLU A 116 -6.19 -15.17 -6.76
N ASP A 117 -7.43 -14.85 -7.15
CA ASP A 117 -8.09 -15.41 -8.32
C ASP A 117 -7.73 -14.66 -9.63
N GLY A 118 -6.88 -13.64 -9.55
CA GLY A 118 -6.50 -12.78 -10.66
C GLY A 118 -7.64 -11.92 -11.21
N CYS A 119 -8.82 -11.92 -10.58
CA CYS A 119 -10.00 -11.22 -11.08
C CYS A 119 -10.02 -9.78 -10.58
N PHE A 120 -10.35 -8.85 -11.49
CA PHE A 120 -10.50 -7.45 -11.13
C PHE A 120 -11.64 -7.24 -10.13
N ARG A 121 -11.35 -6.57 -9.01
CA ARG A 121 -12.37 -6.14 -8.05
C ARG A 121 -12.25 -4.66 -7.76
N LEU A 122 -13.39 -3.95 -7.83
CA LEU A 122 -13.45 -2.52 -7.56
C LEU A 122 -12.95 -2.18 -6.14
N ARG A 123 -13.12 -3.08 -5.17
CA ARG A 123 -12.67 -2.90 -3.79
C ARG A 123 -11.16 -2.76 -3.69
N SER A 124 -10.40 -3.70 -4.25
CA SER A 124 -8.94 -3.64 -4.21
C SER A 124 -8.38 -2.53 -5.11
N ALA A 125 -9.02 -2.27 -6.26
CA ALA A 125 -8.68 -1.11 -7.10
C ALA A 125 -8.89 0.23 -6.38
N TYR A 126 -9.98 0.37 -5.63
CA TYR A 126 -10.21 1.55 -4.79
C TYR A 126 -9.20 1.64 -3.65
N ALA A 127 -8.87 0.52 -2.99
CA ALA A 127 -7.86 0.50 -1.93
C ALA A 127 -6.49 0.93 -2.45
N LEU A 128 -6.06 0.42 -3.60
CA LEU A 128 -4.86 0.86 -4.31
C LEU A 128 -4.90 2.36 -4.58
N ALA A 129 -6.03 2.85 -5.10
CA ALA A 129 -6.16 4.26 -5.46
C ALA A 129 -6.18 5.22 -4.28
N ALA A 130 -6.75 4.79 -3.15
CA ALA A 130 -6.88 5.58 -1.96
C ALA A 130 -5.69 5.44 -1.00
N GLY A 131 -4.73 4.57 -1.29
CA GLY A 131 -3.60 4.27 -0.40
C GLY A 131 -3.98 3.40 0.80
N PHE A 132 -5.17 2.80 0.81
CA PHE A 132 -5.67 1.92 1.87
C PHE A 132 -5.13 0.47 1.77
N ALA A 133 -4.07 0.26 1.00
CA ALA A 133 -3.35 -1.00 0.96
C ALA A 133 -2.63 -1.31 2.28
N ASP A 134 -2.54 -0.32 3.19
CA ASP A 134 -1.87 -0.48 4.47
C ASP A 134 -2.70 -1.36 5.43
N GLU A 135 -2.12 -2.50 5.82
CA GLU A 135 -2.74 -3.43 6.78
C GLU A 135 -3.03 -2.74 8.12
N GLU A 136 -2.21 -1.74 8.47
CA GLU A 136 -2.31 -0.99 9.72
C GLU A 136 -3.60 -0.17 9.80
N GLU A 137 -3.95 0.56 8.73
CA GLU A 137 -5.18 1.35 8.69
C GLU A 137 -6.43 0.45 8.73
N GLN A 138 -6.37 -0.70 8.05
CA GLN A 138 -7.45 -1.69 8.08
C GLN A 138 -7.62 -2.33 9.47
N ARG A 139 -6.51 -2.59 10.18
CA ARG A 139 -6.52 -3.14 11.54
C ARG A 139 -7.16 -2.17 12.52
N CYS A 140 -6.78 -0.90 12.48
CA CYS A 140 -7.34 0.13 13.36
C CYS A 140 -8.81 0.43 13.05
N TRP A 141 -9.18 0.48 11.76
CA TRP A 141 -10.59 0.55 11.36
C TRP A 141 -11.40 -0.57 12.01
N LYS A 142 -10.94 -1.83 11.89
CA LYS A 142 -11.63 -2.98 12.49
C LYS A 142 -11.74 -2.85 14.01
N VAL A 143 -10.69 -2.41 14.71
CA VAL A 143 -10.71 -2.23 16.18
C VAL A 143 -11.73 -1.16 16.60
N ILE A 144 -11.67 0.04 16.00
CA ILE A 144 -12.56 1.16 16.35
C ILE A 144 -14.03 0.82 16.09
N TRP A 145 -14.33 0.16 14.96
CA TRP A 145 -15.72 -0.12 14.60
C TRP A 145 -16.30 -1.35 15.29
N LYS A 146 -15.45 -2.26 15.81
CA LYS A 146 -15.86 -3.38 16.67
C LYS A 146 -16.14 -2.96 18.11
N TRP A 147 -15.55 -1.87 18.59
CA TRP A 147 -15.78 -1.38 19.95
C TRP A 147 -17.27 -1.09 20.20
N ASP A 148 -17.81 -1.65 21.27
CA ASP A 148 -19.22 -1.53 21.64
C ASP A 148 -19.48 -0.21 22.36
N GLY A 149 -19.84 0.81 21.58
CA GLY A 149 -20.20 2.09 22.14
C GLY A 149 -20.80 3.06 21.12
N PRO A 150 -21.15 4.27 21.55
CA PRO A 150 -21.89 5.22 20.73
C PRO A 150 -21.15 5.55 19.42
N SER A 151 -21.87 5.59 18.30
CA SER A 151 -21.28 5.90 16.98
C SER A 151 -20.53 7.23 16.93
N ARG A 152 -20.96 8.22 17.72
CA ARG A 152 -20.25 9.50 17.86
C ARG A 152 -18.83 9.34 18.42
N VAL A 153 -18.62 8.39 19.34
CA VAL A 153 -17.31 8.11 19.94
C VAL A 153 -16.45 7.33 18.97
N ARG A 154 -17.00 6.34 18.27
CA ARG A 154 -16.30 5.63 17.18
C ARG A 154 -15.77 6.60 16.12
N HIS A 155 -16.60 7.56 15.70
CA HIS A 155 -16.18 8.59 14.75
C HIS A 155 -15.08 9.50 15.31
N PHE A 156 -15.19 9.91 16.58
CA PHE A 156 -14.15 10.69 17.25
C PHE A 156 -12.82 9.93 17.31
N LEU A 157 -12.84 8.64 17.69
CA LEU A 157 -11.66 7.77 17.72
C LEU A 157 -11.03 7.62 16.34
N TRP A 158 -11.84 7.49 15.29
CA TRP A 158 -11.35 7.46 13.91
C TRP A 158 -10.64 8.76 13.52
N LEU A 159 -11.20 9.93 13.86
CA LEU A 159 -10.56 11.21 13.59
C LEU A 159 -9.27 11.40 14.38
N ALA A 160 -9.22 10.92 15.63
CA ALA A 160 -8.03 10.95 16.46
C ALA A 160 -6.92 10.06 15.89
N TYR A 161 -7.25 8.83 15.46
CA TYR A 161 -6.30 7.92 14.82
C TYR A 161 -5.70 8.52 13.54
N GLN A 162 -6.53 9.17 12.74
CA GLN A 162 -6.15 9.77 11.46
C GLN A 162 -5.37 11.10 11.60
N SER A 163 -5.01 11.49 12.81
CA SER A 163 -4.43 12.78 13.13
C SER A 163 -5.25 14.00 12.67
N LYS A 164 -6.58 13.90 12.70
CA LYS A 164 -7.52 14.89 12.13
C LYS A 164 -8.26 15.73 13.18
N LEU A 165 -8.00 15.54 14.47
CA LEU A 165 -8.56 16.41 15.51
C LEU A 165 -7.93 17.81 15.45
N MET A 166 -8.72 18.84 15.75
CA MET A 166 -8.29 20.24 15.70
C MET A 166 -7.44 20.65 16.93
N THR A 167 -6.34 19.95 17.19
CA THR A 167 -5.36 20.33 18.21
C THR A 167 -4.58 21.59 17.81
N ASN A 168 -3.89 22.26 18.74
CA ASN A 168 -3.12 23.45 18.36
C ASN A 168 -1.96 23.13 17.39
N GLU A 169 -1.38 21.93 17.46
CA GLU A 169 -0.44 21.45 16.43
C GLU A 169 -1.12 21.41 15.04
N GLU A 170 -2.29 20.79 14.92
CA GLU A 170 -3.04 20.72 13.66
C GLU A 170 -3.49 22.11 13.17
N ARG A 171 -3.89 22.99 14.09
CA ARG A 171 -4.23 24.39 13.77
C ARG A 171 -3.02 25.14 13.22
N LYS A 172 -1.82 24.92 13.78
CA LYS A 172 -0.57 25.53 13.30
C LYS A 172 -0.19 24.98 11.93
N ARG A 173 -0.27 23.66 11.73
CA ARG A 173 -0.04 23.01 10.44
C ARG A 173 -0.96 23.57 9.34
N ARG A 174 -2.22 23.88 9.68
CA ARG A 174 -3.21 24.49 8.79
C ARG A 174 -3.12 26.02 8.71
N LYS A 175 -2.12 26.65 9.34
CA LYS A 175 -1.90 28.10 9.35
C LYS A 175 -3.06 28.91 9.97
N LEU A 176 -3.80 28.31 10.89
CA LEU A 176 -4.89 28.97 11.64
C LEU A 176 -4.40 29.61 12.94
N THR A 177 -3.19 29.26 13.39
CA THR A 177 -2.49 29.84 14.54
C THR A 177 -0.99 29.78 14.28
N THR A 178 -0.21 30.59 14.99
CA THR A 178 1.26 30.53 14.99
C THR A 178 1.81 29.67 16.13
N ASN A 179 0.98 29.42 17.16
CA ASN A 179 1.36 28.70 18.36
C ASN A 179 0.69 27.32 18.43
N SER A 180 1.51 26.27 18.58
CA SER A 180 1.10 24.87 18.77
C SER A 180 1.03 24.46 20.24
N GLY A 181 1.47 25.30 21.17
CA GLY A 181 1.54 24.99 22.59
C GLY A 181 0.18 24.71 23.24
N CYS A 182 0.21 23.84 24.24
CA CYS A 182 -0.93 23.60 25.13
C CYS A 182 -1.10 24.79 26.10
N VAL A 183 -2.34 25.25 26.27
CA VAL A 183 -2.65 26.36 27.20
C VAL A 183 -2.34 26.00 28.66
N ARG A 184 -2.39 24.70 29.00
CA ARG A 184 -2.13 24.19 30.35
C ARG A 184 -0.70 23.72 30.56
N CYS A 185 -0.03 23.29 29.48
CA CYS A 185 1.34 22.78 29.51
C CYS A 185 2.20 23.68 28.61
N PRO A 186 2.69 24.84 29.11
CA PRO A 186 3.20 25.93 28.27
C PRO A 186 4.44 25.61 27.44
N LEU A 187 5.12 24.51 27.75
CA LEU A 187 6.36 24.07 27.10
C LEU A 187 6.17 22.84 26.21
N ILE A 188 4.93 22.38 26.05
CA ILE A 188 4.61 21.16 25.30
C ILE A 188 3.64 21.54 24.18
N ASP A 189 3.93 21.07 22.97
CA ASP A 189 3.01 21.19 21.84
C ASP A 189 1.76 20.34 22.09
N GLU A 190 0.60 20.90 21.76
CA GLU A 190 -0.69 20.24 21.88
C GLU A 190 -0.91 19.35 20.65
N ASP A 191 -0.31 18.16 20.69
CA ASP A 191 -0.60 17.07 19.77
C ASP A 191 -1.80 16.24 20.27
N ILE A 192 -2.21 15.23 19.49
CA ILE A 192 -3.36 14.39 19.82
C ILE A 192 -3.13 13.56 21.07
N LEU A 193 -1.94 12.99 21.23
CA LEU A 193 -1.63 12.13 22.36
C LEU A 193 -1.55 12.97 23.65
N HIS A 194 -1.03 14.18 23.57
CA HIS A 194 -1.04 15.15 24.64
C HIS A 194 -2.47 15.49 25.07
N VAL A 195 -3.34 15.92 24.14
CA VAL A 195 -4.72 16.30 24.50
C VAL A 195 -5.49 15.13 25.10
N LEU A 196 -5.30 13.92 24.59
CA LEU A 196 -6.06 12.75 25.02
C LEU A 196 -5.47 12.03 26.24
N ARG A 197 -4.16 12.15 26.50
CA ARG A 197 -3.45 11.34 27.51
C ARG A 197 -2.45 12.14 28.35
N ASP A 198 -1.50 12.82 27.72
CA ASP A 198 -0.29 13.33 28.41
C ASP A 198 -0.44 14.74 28.99
N CYS A 199 -1.52 15.45 28.65
CA CYS A 199 -1.85 16.71 29.30
C CYS A 199 -2.10 16.46 30.79
N GLU A 200 -1.59 17.35 31.65
CA GLU A 200 -1.71 17.25 33.11
C GLU A 200 -3.14 16.91 33.55
N MET A 201 -4.13 17.60 32.96
CA MET A 201 -5.54 17.39 33.24
C MET A 201 -6.03 15.98 32.83
N ALA A 202 -5.62 15.49 31.66
CA ALA A 202 -5.99 14.16 31.18
C ALA A 202 -5.31 13.07 32.00
N THR A 203 -4.02 13.25 32.33
CA THR A 203 -3.23 12.32 33.14
C THR A 203 -3.84 12.10 34.51
N VAL A 204 -4.33 13.16 35.18
CA VAL A 204 -5.01 13.02 36.48
C VAL A 204 -6.25 12.14 36.34
N ALA A 205 -7.10 12.38 35.33
CA ALA A 205 -8.29 11.55 35.11
C ALA A 205 -7.93 10.08 34.83
N TRP A 206 -6.90 9.82 34.01
CA TRP A 206 -6.48 8.45 33.68
C TRP A 206 -5.90 7.70 34.88
N LYS A 207 -5.14 8.37 35.75
CA LYS A 207 -4.57 7.75 36.95
C LYS A 207 -5.62 7.26 37.94
N GLU A 208 -6.80 7.89 37.94
CA GLU A 208 -7.95 7.47 38.76
C GLU A 208 -8.74 6.30 38.12
N LEU A 209 -8.75 6.21 36.79
CA LEU A 209 -9.52 5.20 36.06
C LEU A 209 -8.76 3.90 35.81
N ILE A 210 -7.43 3.95 35.77
CA ILE A 210 -6.59 2.83 35.33
C ILE A 210 -5.78 2.26 36.50
N PRO A 211 -5.70 0.93 36.66
CA PRO A 211 -4.86 0.30 37.68
C PRO A 211 -3.40 0.73 37.60
N ARG A 212 -2.75 0.91 38.75
CA ARG A 212 -1.37 1.42 38.84
C ARG A 212 -0.36 0.55 38.09
N GLU A 213 -0.62 -0.74 37.98
CA GLU A 213 0.26 -1.69 37.29
C GLU A 213 0.31 -1.42 35.78
N LYS A 214 -0.77 -0.85 35.21
CA LYS A 214 -0.84 -0.51 33.77
C LYS A 214 -0.26 0.88 33.45
N HIS A 215 0.04 1.72 34.44
CA HIS A 215 0.44 3.12 34.20
C HIS A 215 1.68 3.25 33.31
N GLN A 216 2.73 2.46 33.58
CA GLN A 216 3.98 2.54 32.81
C GLN A 216 3.76 2.30 31.32
N ASN A 217 3.04 1.23 30.96
CA ASN A 217 2.73 0.92 29.57
C ASN A 217 1.77 1.95 28.96
N PHE A 218 0.71 2.32 29.69
CA PHE A 218 -0.31 3.24 29.19
C PHE A 218 0.26 4.60 28.75
N PHE A 219 1.17 5.18 29.55
CA PHE A 219 1.75 6.51 29.28
C PHE A 219 3.00 6.48 28.40
N SER A 220 3.53 5.30 28.03
CA SER A 220 4.74 5.20 27.18
C SER A 220 4.44 4.80 25.73
N MET A 221 3.25 4.26 25.45
CA MET A 221 2.88 3.82 24.11
C MET A 221 2.77 4.96 23.10
N PRO A 222 3.10 4.75 21.82
CA PRO A 222 2.74 5.68 20.75
C PRO A 222 1.22 5.69 20.54
N LEU A 223 0.69 6.73 19.87
CA LEU A 223 -0.76 6.92 19.69
C LEU A 223 -1.47 5.68 19.14
N GLN A 224 -0.94 5.08 18.07
CA GLN A 224 -1.56 3.91 17.42
C GLN A 224 -1.61 2.72 18.37
N GLY A 225 -0.47 2.34 18.96
CA GLY A 225 -0.39 1.23 19.92
C GLY A 225 -1.25 1.48 21.17
N TRP A 226 -1.30 2.72 21.65
CA TRP A 226 -2.14 3.14 22.77
C TRP A 226 -3.63 2.95 22.45
N MET A 227 -4.09 3.38 21.28
CA MET A 227 -5.48 3.20 20.87
C MET A 227 -5.84 1.72 20.67
N GLU A 228 -4.98 0.94 20.02
CA GLU A 228 -5.25 -0.48 19.77
C GLU A 228 -5.38 -1.29 21.06
N GLU A 229 -4.45 -1.11 22.00
CA GLU A 229 -4.43 -1.84 23.26
C GLU A 229 -5.69 -1.53 24.09
N ASN A 230 -6.03 -0.25 24.22
CA ASN A 230 -7.12 0.19 25.09
C ASN A 230 -8.52 0.00 24.48
N LEU A 231 -8.62 -0.24 23.17
CA LEU A 231 -9.89 -0.60 22.51
C LEU A 231 -10.09 -2.11 22.38
N ARG A 232 -9.05 -2.93 22.58
CA ARG A 232 -9.14 -4.41 22.60
C ARG A 232 -9.65 -4.95 23.93
N ASP A 233 -9.27 -4.32 25.03
CA ASP A 233 -9.53 -4.73 26.41
C ASP A 233 -11.00 -4.53 26.88
N VAL A 234 -11.94 -4.19 25.99
CA VAL A 234 -13.34 -3.88 26.34
C VAL A 234 -14.32 -5.04 26.05
N ASN A 235 -13.82 -6.28 25.96
CA ASN A 235 -14.64 -7.50 25.92
C ASN A 235 -14.45 -8.34 27.18
#